data_AF-A0A7C5IET7-F1
#
_entry.id   AF-A0A7C5IET7-F1
#
_cell.length_a   1.000
_cell.length_b   1.000
_cell.length_c   1.000
_cell.angle_alpha   90.00
_cell.angle_beta   90.00
_cell.angle_gamma   90.00
#
_symmetry.space_group_name_H-M   'P 1'
#
loop_
_entity.id
_entity.type
_entity.pdbx_description
1 polymer ?
#
loop_
_entity_poly.entity_id
_entity_poly.type
_entity_poly.pdbx_seq_one_letter_code
_entity_poly.pdbx_strand_id
1 'polypeptide(L)'
;MAEKGVFIRKASGLVREVAPIDAWIYNCLTMGWLSVIAYNVVVNVAIFPGGNHSAAILMTAVLGTFMWTTYVFITTAMPRSGIDWIAQSRFISPWVAAPIVIGDFFYLIYWDVWAYWFVTFLGLQPFLTVLGAATGNPSITQLAEWLITPKGLFIVGMIYLLLMGWQLTLPIRLFAKIQRGLMFFATLAIVVMYAVFAATPNSVFIQ
;
A
#
# COMPACT_ATOMS: atom_id res chain seq x y z
N MET A 1 13.59 27.63 45.42
CA MET A 1 14.08 27.88 44.05
C MET A 1 13.62 26.71 43.21
N ALA A 2 12.56 26.88 42.42
CA ALA A 2 11.95 25.81 41.66
C ALA A 2 12.81 25.45 40.43
N GLU A 3 12.99 24.15 40.27
CA GLU A 3 13.64 23.39 39.22
C GLU A 3 13.42 23.99 37.82
N LYS A 4 14.51 24.36 37.13
CA LYS A 4 14.49 24.61 35.69
C LYS A 4 14.25 23.27 35.01
N GLY A 5 13.00 23.00 34.62
CA GLY A 5 12.64 21.91 33.72
C GLY A 5 13.41 22.04 32.41
N VAL A 6 14.54 21.35 32.34
CA VAL A 6 15.43 21.29 31.19
C VAL A 6 14.78 20.37 30.14
N PHE A 7 14.28 20.99 29.06
CA PHE A 7 13.70 20.40 27.85
C PHE A 7 12.26 19.84 27.90
N ILE A 8 11.28 20.69 28.22
CA ILE A 8 9.94 20.50 27.64
C ILE A 8 9.89 21.33 26.35
N ARG A 9 10.07 20.66 25.19
CA ARG A 9 9.72 21.26 23.89
C ARG A 9 8.25 21.66 24.00
N LYS A 10 7.91 22.92 23.70
CA LYS A 10 6.50 23.34 23.49
C LYS A 10 5.88 22.26 22.61
N ALA A 11 4.90 21.51 23.12
CA ALA A 11 4.03 20.72 22.27
C ALA A 11 3.53 21.71 21.23
N SER A 12 3.93 21.55 19.97
CA SER A 12 3.38 22.36 18.89
C SER A 12 1.87 22.23 19.06
N GLY A 13 1.15 23.35 19.17
CA GLY A 13 -0.30 23.40 19.40
C GLY A 13 -1.15 22.78 18.29
N LEU A 14 -0.58 21.81 17.57
CA LEU A 14 -1.20 20.92 16.63
C LEU A 14 -2.17 20.03 17.42
N VAL A 15 -3.40 20.53 17.53
CA VAL A 15 -4.57 19.70 17.83
C VAL A 15 -4.52 18.50 16.90
N ARG A 16 -4.82 17.29 17.41
CA ARG A 16 -4.85 16.04 16.62
C ARG A 16 -5.66 16.28 15.34
N GLU A 17 -4.97 16.50 14.21
CA GLU A 17 -5.65 16.87 12.96
C GLU A 17 -6.29 15.68 12.27
N VAL A 18 -5.87 14.47 12.64
CA VAL A 18 -6.28 13.20 12.03
C VAL A 18 -7.17 12.44 13.01
N ALA A 19 -8.40 12.12 12.60
CA ALA A 19 -9.30 11.31 13.40
C ALA A 19 -8.79 9.86 13.50
N PRO A 20 -9.10 9.11 14.58
CA PRO A 20 -8.66 7.71 14.71
C PRO A 20 -9.07 6.82 13.53
N ILE A 21 -10.26 7.05 12.96
CA ILE A 21 -10.72 6.33 11.77
C ILE A 21 -9.87 6.64 10.53
N ASP A 22 -9.41 7.88 10.38
CA ASP A 22 -8.52 8.26 9.27
C ASP A 22 -7.16 7.62 9.42
N ALA A 23 -6.64 7.56 10.65
CA ALA A 23 -5.41 6.85 10.93
C ALA A 23 -5.55 5.34 10.66
N TRP A 24 -6.69 4.74 11.01
CA TRP A 24 -6.96 3.33 10.72
C TRP A 24 -7.05 3.07 9.21
N ILE A 25 -7.82 3.88 8.47
CA ILE A 25 -7.93 3.77 7.00
C ILE A 25 -6.57 3.94 6.35
N TYR A 26 -5.79 4.93 6.79
CA TYR A 26 -4.43 5.14 6.32
C TYR A 26 -3.59 3.87 6.49
N ASN A 27 -3.61 3.25 7.68
CA ASN A 27 -2.87 2.02 7.96
C ASN A 27 -3.34 0.84 7.09
N CYS A 28 -4.65 0.69 6.87
CA CYS A 28 -5.18 -0.35 5.98
C CYS A 28 -4.69 -0.16 4.54
N LEU A 29 -4.71 1.08 4.04
CA LEU A 29 -4.27 1.40 2.68
C LEU A 29 -2.75 1.28 2.52
N THR A 30 -1.96 1.68 3.50
CA THR A 30 -0.49 1.54 3.45
C THR A 30 -0.03 0.09 3.58
N MET A 31 -0.72 -0.73 4.37
CA MET A 31 -0.50 -2.18 4.37
C MET A 31 -0.86 -2.84 3.03
N GLY A 32 -1.59 -2.12 2.17
CA GLY A 32 -1.98 -2.61 0.85
C GLY A 32 -2.90 -3.82 0.90
N TRP A 33 -3.64 -4.05 2.01
CA TRP A 33 -4.38 -5.30 2.23
C TRP A 33 -5.34 -5.65 1.07
N LEU A 34 -5.99 -4.64 0.46
CA LEU A 34 -6.88 -4.82 -0.70
C LEU A 34 -6.11 -5.22 -1.97
N SER A 35 -4.99 -4.55 -2.25
CA SER A 35 -4.13 -4.85 -3.41
C SER A 35 -3.43 -6.21 -3.25
N VAL A 36 -3.07 -6.58 -2.02
CA VAL A 36 -2.48 -7.87 -1.67
C VAL A 36 -3.51 -8.99 -1.85
N ILE A 37 -4.79 -8.78 -1.50
CA ILE A 37 -5.85 -9.76 -1.79
C ILE A 37 -5.95 -9.97 -3.30
N ALA A 38 -6.06 -8.90 -4.08
CA ALA A 38 -6.16 -9.00 -5.55
C ALA A 38 -4.93 -9.72 -6.16
N TYR A 39 -3.73 -9.38 -5.70
CA TYR A 39 -2.49 -10.06 -6.11
C TYR A 39 -2.47 -11.54 -5.73
N ASN A 40 -2.87 -11.88 -4.50
CA ASN A 40 -2.84 -13.27 -4.03
C ASN A 40 -3.80 -14.16 -4.80
N VAL A 41 -4.97 -13.65 -5.15
CA VAL A 41 -5.99 -14.44 -5.87
C VAL A 41 -5.62 -14.61 -7.34
N VAL A 42 -5.04 -13.59 -7.98
CA VAL A 42 -4.81 -13.60 -9.44
C VAL A 42 -3.39 -14.04 -9.81
N VAL A 43 -2.38 -13.58 -9.10
CA VAL A 43 -0.97 -13.75 -9.50
C VAL A 43 -0.24 -14.81 -8.68
N ASN A 44 -0.42 -14.82 -7.36
CA ASN A 44 0.34 -15.71 -6.48
C ASN A 44 0.07 -17.20 -6.78
N VAL A 45 -1.18 -17.55 -7.14
CA VAL A 45 -1.54 -18.91 -7.58
C VAL A 45 -0.76 -19.36 -8.82
N ALA A 46 -0.54 -18.44 -9.77
CA ALA A 46 0.20 -18.73 -10.99
C ALA A 46 1.73 -18.82 -10.77
N ILE A 47 2.28 -18.01 -9.86
CA ILE A 47 3.73 -18.00 -9.57
C ILE A 47 4.16 -19.20 -8.74
N PHE A 48 3.31 -19.65 -7.80
CA PHE A 48 3.62 -20.76 -6.89
C PHE A 48 2.63 -21.93 -7.09
N PRO A 49 2.67 -22.61 -8.25
CA PRO A 49 1.76 -23.71 -8.53
C PRO A 49 2.01 -24.85 -7.54
N GLY A 50 0.92 -25.33 -6.91
CA GLY A 50 0.97 -26.42 -5.93
C GLY A 50 1.27 -26.00 -4.48
N GLY A 51 1.51 -24.71 -4.22
CA GLY A 51 1.61 -24.19 -2.86
C GLY A 51 0.27 -24.19 -2.12
N ASN A 52 0.28 -24.38 -0.79
CA ASN A 52 -0.91 -24.16 0.03
C ASN A 52 -0.98 -22.68 0.44
N HIS A 53 -1.63 -21.87 -0.40
CA HIS A 53 -1.77 -20.42 -0.18
C HIS A 53 -2.49 -20.09 1.13
N SER A 54 -3.50 -20.87 1.53
CA SER A 54 -4.21 -20.66 2.79
C SER A 54 -3.29 -20.81 4.00
N ALA A 55 -2.46 -21.85 4.02
CA ALA A 55 -1.47 -22.05 5.06
C ALA A 55 -0.42 -20.92 5.08
N ALA A 56 0.08 -20.51 3.91
CA ALA A 56 1.04 -19.41 3.80
C ALA A 56 0.48 -18.08 4.33
N ILE A 57 -0.78 -17.76 4.01
CA ILE A 57 -1.47 -16.56 4.51
C ILE A 57 -1.61 -16.61 6.04
N LEU A 58 -2.06 -17.75 6.59
CA LEU A 58 -2.23 -17.90 8.04
C LEU A 58 -0.90 -17.78 8.78
N MET A 59 0.16 -18.43 8.29
CA MET A 59 1.49 -18.31 8.87
C MET A 59 1.99 -16.86 8.85
N THR A 60 1.81 -16.17 7.73
CA THR A 60 2.19 -14.76 7.58
C THR A 60 1.39 -13.86 8.53
N ALA A 61 0.09 -14.09 8.69
CA ALA A 61 -0.75 -13.34 9.62
C ALA A 61 -0.30 -13.51 11.08
N VAL A 62 0.02 -14.74 11.49
CA VAL A 62 0.49 -15.03 12.85
C VAL A 62 1.84 -14.35 13.11
N LEU A 63 2.83 -14.55 12.24
CA LEU A 63 4.16 -13.97 12.40
C LEU A 63 4.13 -12.43 12.32
N GLY A 64 3.34 -11.89 11.39
CA GLY A 64 3.15 -10.45 11.24
C GLY A 64 2.50 -9.82 12.47
N THR A 65 1.58 -10.52 13.14
CA THR A 65 0.94 -10.02 14.36
C THR A 65 1.97 -9.76 15.45
N PHE A 66 2.90 -10.71 15.70
CA PHE A 66 3.95 -10.51 16.70
C PHE A 66 4.84 -9.30 16.41
N MET A 67 5.22 -9.11 15.13
CA MET A 67 6.00 -7.95 14.69
C MET A 67 5.25 -6.64 14.96
N TRP A 68 3.99 -6.54 14.53
CA TRP A 68 3.19 -5.33 14.69
C TRP A 68 2.86 -5.03 16.15
N THR A 69 2.57 -6.05 16.97
CA THR A 69 2.38 -5.87 18.42
C THR A 69 3.62 -5.28 19.08
N THR A 70 4.81 -5.73 18.70
CA THR A 70 6.08 -5.15 19.17
C THR A 70 6.18 -3.66 18.78
N TYR A 71 5.82 -3.34 17.54
CA TYR A 71 5.83 -1.96 17.06
C TYR A 71 4.83 -1.04 17.79
N VAL A 72 3.65 -1.57 18.16
CA VAL A 72 2.67 -0.85 19.00
C VAL A 72 3.26 -0.51 20.37
N PHE A 73 3.96 -1.45 21.03
CA PHE A 73 4.62 -1.16 22.31
C PHE A 73 5.71 -0.08 22.19
N ILE A 74 6.49 -0.10 21.10
CA ILE A 74 7.54 0.91 20.86
C ILE A 74 6.93 2.30 20.63
N THR A 75 5.92 2.40 19.76
CA THR A 75 5.28 3.68 19.39
C THR A 75 4.47 4.29 20.53
N THR A 76 3.88 3.47 21.40
CA THR A 76 3.17 3.94 22.60
C THR A 76 4.13 4.38 23.72
N ALA A 77 5.25 3.68 23.90
CA ALA A 77 6.28 4.07 24.87
C ALA A 77 7.05 5.33 24.45
N MET A 78 7.20 5.56 23.15
CA MET A 78 7.96 6.69 22.58
C MET A 78 7.16 7.38 21.45
N PRO A 79 6.12 8.17 21.76
CA PRO A 79 5.23 8.77 20.77
C PRO A 79 5.88 9.97 20.07
N ARG A 80 6.85 9.71 19.19
CA ARG A 80 7.60 10.71 18.43
C ARG A 80 7.60 10.35 16.95
N SER A 81 7.62 11.36 16.08
CA SER A 81 7.87 11.17 14.64
C SER A 81 9.27 10.64 14.40
N GLY A 82 9.45 9.81 13.36
CA GLY A 82 10.74 9.17 13.05
C GLY A 82 11.13 8.10 14.08
N ILE A 83 10.13 7.36 14.57
CA ILE A 83 10.32 6.37 15.63
C ILE A 83 11.32 5.29 15.26
N ASP A 84 11.44 4.95 13.97
CA ASP A 84 12.35 3.89 13.52
C ASP A 84 13.81 4.24 13.85
N TRP A 85 14.25 5.46 13.55
CA TRP A 85 15.57 5.94 13.98
C TRP A 85 15.68 6.03 15.50
N ILE A 86 14.70 6.65 16.17
CA ILE A 86 14.78 6.93 17.62
C ILE A 86 14.83 5.62 18.42
N ALA A 87 14.00 4.65 18.07
CA ALA A 87 13.94 3.36 18.74
C ALA A 87 15.20 2.53 18.46
N GLN A 88 15.58 2.38 17.19
CA GLN A 88 16.74 1.55 16.83
C GLN A 88 18.06 2.11 17.37
N SER A 89 18.26 3.43 17.31
CA SER A 89 19.47 4.07 17.84
C SER A 89 19.61 3.93 19.36
N ARG A 90 18.48 3.78 20.08
CA ARG A 90 18.44 3.58 21.54
C ARG A 90 18.57 2.11 21.95
N PHE A 91 17.92 1.21 21.23
CA PHE A 91 17.91 -0.22 21.57
C PHE A 91 19.17 -0.95 21.12
N ILE A 92 19.79 -0.53 20.01
CA ILE A 92 20.94 -1.20 19.42
C ILE A 92 22.17 -0.30 19.54
N SER A 93 22.32 0.65 18.61
CA SER A 93 23.30 1.75 18.67
C SER A 93 23.05 2.69 17.49
N PRO A 94 23.44 3.98 17.57
CA PRO A 94 23.30 4.90 16.44
C PRO A 94 24.05 4.45 15.18
N TRP A 95 25.21 3.82 15.33
CA TRP A 95 26.04 3.35 14.22
C TRP A 95 25.41 2.21 13.43
N VAL A 96 24.63 1.35 14.09
CA VAL A 96 23.90 0.26 13.43
C VAL A 96 22.55 0.75 12.89
N ALA A 97 21.86 1.63 13.62
CA ALA A 97 20.58 2.18 13.20
C ALA A 97 20.69 3.04 11.92
N ALA A 98 21.82 3.71 11.72
CA ALA A 98 22.00 4.65 10.61
C ALA A 98 21.91 3.96 9.24
N PRO A 99 22.68 2.89 8.95
CA PRO A 99 22.55 2.17 7.70
C PRO A 99 21.17 1.51 7.53
N ILE A 100 20.49 1.09 8.61
CA ILE A 100 19.14 0.52 8.52
C ILE A 100 18.14 1.56 8.03
N VAL A 101 18.12 2.75 8.62
CA VAL A 101 17.19 3.83 8.23
C VAL A 101 17.52 4.37 6.83
N ILE A 102 18.80 4.44 6.46
CA ILE A 102 19.20 4.77 5.08
C ILE A 102 18.72 3.68 4.10
N GLY A 103 18.84 2.40 4.48
CA GLY A 103 18.30 1.28 3.71
C GLY A 103 16.79 1.39 3.53
N ASP A 104 16.06 1.76 4.60
CA ASP A 104 14.62 1.97 4.57
C ASP A 104 14.21 3.08 3.59
N PHE A 105 15.00 4.15 3.46
CA PHE A 105 14.78 5.17 2.44
C PHE A 105 14.79 4.59 1.01
N PHE A 106 15.79 3.76 0.67
CA PHE A 106 15.81 3.09 -0.65
C PHE A 106 14.69 2.06 -0.79
N TYR A 107 14.31 1.40 0.29
CA TYR A 107 13.19 0.48 0.32
C TYR A 107 11.86 1.17 0.04
N LEU A 108 11.66 2.40 0.54
CA LEU A 108 10.48 3.21 0.22
C LEU A 108 10.42 3.63 -1.25
N ILE A 109 11.57 3.92 -1.87
CA ILE A 109 11.64 4.17 -3.34
C ILE A 109 11.19 2.92 -4.11
N TYR A 110 11.65 1.75 -3.69
CA TYR A 110 11.22 0.49 -4.30
C TYR A 110 9.70 0.28 -4.16
N TRP A 111 9.12 0.56 -3.00
CA TRP A 111 7.68 0.47 -2.78
C TRP A 111 6.88 1.40 -3.69
N ASP A 112 7.40 2.59 -3.97
CA ASP A 112 6.74 3.53 -4.89
C ASP A 112 6.72 2.99 -6.34
N VAL A 113 7.83 2.39 -6.78
CA VAL A 113 7.90 1.68 -8.07
C VAL A 113 6.92 0.49 -8.09
N TRP A 114 6.80 -0.22 -6.98
CA TRP A 114 5.86 -1.33 -6.83
C TRP A 114 4.39 -0.88 -6.89
N ALA A 115 4.08 0.29 -6.31
CA ALA A 115 2.76 0.89 -6.39
C ALA A 115 2.40 1.29 -7.84
N TYR A 116 3.35 1.85 -8.60
CA TYR A 116 3.20 2.05 -10.04
C TYR A 116 2.91 0.74 -10.79
N TRP A 117 3.64 -0.32 -10.46
CA TRP A 117 3.45 -1.64 -11.07
C TRP A 117 2.04 -2.17 -10.81
N PHE A 118 1.53 -2.07 -9.58
CA PHE A 118 0.16 -2.43 -9.23
C PHE A 118 -0.88 -1.70 -10.11
N VAL A 119 -0.76 -0.38 -10.24
CA VAL A 119 -1.70 0.43 -11.02
C VAL A 119 -1.69 0.00 -12.48
N THR A 120 -0.53 -0.26 -13.05
CA THR A 120 -0.40 -0.52 -14.49
C THR A 120 -0.70 -1.99 -14.85
N PHE A 121 -0.10 -2.94 -14.14
CA PHE A 121 -0.14 -4.37 -14.50
C PHE A 121 -1.26 -5.15 -13.83
N LEU A 122 -1.76 -4.72 -12.67
CA LEU A 122 -2.94 -5.33 -12.04
C LEU A 122 -4.23 -4.56 -12.25
N GLY A 123 -4.13 -3.26 -12.50
CA GLY A 123 -5.30 -2.40 -12.74
C GLY A 123 -5.52 -2.13 -14.22
N LEU A 124 -4.77 -1.17 -14.75
CA LEU A 124 -5.09 -0.48 -15.99
C LEU A 124 -4.98 -1.39 -17.23
N GLN A 125 -3.88 -2.13 -17.38
CA GLN A 125 -3.66 -2.95 -18.57
C GLN A 125 -4.70 -4.09 -18.70
N PRO A 126 -4.94 -4.94 -17.67
CA PRO A 126 -5.92 -6.01 -17.79
C PRO A 126 -7.34 -5.46 -18.00
N PHE A 127 -7.68 -4.36 -17.32
CA PHE A 127 -8.97 -3.70 -17.48
C PHE A 127 -9.19 -3.23 -18.92
N LEU A 128 -8.22 -2.54 -19.52
CA LEU A 128 -8.32 -2.08 -20.90
C LEU A 128 -8.35 -3.24 -21.90
N THR A 129 -7.59 -4.31 -21.67
CA THR A 129 -7.65 -5.51 -22.52
C THR A 129 -9.04 -6.13 -22.51
N VAL A 130 -9.64 -6.34 -21.33
CA VAL A 130 -10.99 -6.92 -21.21
C VAL A 130 -12.05 -5.97 -21.78
N LEU A 131 -11.92 -4.66 -21.52
CA LEU A 131 -12.84 -3.67 -22.06
C LEU A 131 -12.77 -3.59 -23.60
N GLY A 132 -11.57 -3.63 -24.17
CA GLY A 132 -11.36 -3.65 -25.62
C GLY A 132 -11.96 -4.90 -26.27
N ALA A 133 -11.78 -6.06 -25.64
CA ALA A 133 -12.40 -7.31 -26.09
C ALA A 133 -13.93 -7.28 -25.99
N ALA A 134 -14.48 -6.78 -24.89
CA ALA A 134 -15.93 -6.72 -24.66
C ALA A 134 -16.65 -5.71 -25.57
N THR A 135 -15.99 -4.59 -25.90
CA THR A 135 -16.54 -3.54 -26.77
C THR A 135 -16.20 -3.77 -28.25
N GLY A 136 -15.31 -4.71 -28.56
CA GLY A 136 -14.79 -4.94 -29.91
C GLY A 136 -14.00 -3.76 -30.47
N ASN A 137 -13.54 -2.82 -29.64
CA ASN A 137 -12.87 -1.60 -30.09
C ASN A 137 -11.34 -1.81 -30.16
N PRO A 138 -10.73 -1.85 -31.37
CA PRO A 138 -9.30 -2.10 -31.53
C PRO A 138 -8.41 -1.03 -30.89
N SER A 139 -8.88 0.21 -30.80
CA SER A 139 -8.10 1.31 -30.22
C SER A 139 -7.88 1.13 -28.71
N ILE A 140 -8.84 0.53 -28.00
CA ILE A 140 -8.72 0.26 -26.56
C ILE A 140 -7.71 -0.87 -26.33
N THR A 141 -7.75 -1.92 -27.16
CA THR A 141 -6.79 -3.03 -27.10
C THR A 141 -5.38 -2.56 -27.42
N GLN A 142 -5.21 -1.74 -28.46
CA GLN A 142 -3.91 -1.14 -28.81
C GLN A 142 -3.35 -0.26 -27.69
N LEU A 143 -4.21 0.47 -26.97
CA LEU A 143 -3.79 1.24 -25.80
C LEU A 143 -3.28 0.30 -24.69
N ALA A 144 -3.97 -0.81 -24.42
CA ALA A 144 -3.53 -1.79 -23.44
C ALA A 144 -2.18 -2.41 -23.79
N GLU A 145 -1.94 -2.72 -25.06
CA GLU A 145 -0.66 -3.23 -25.56
C GLU A 145 0.44 -2.16 -25.49
N TRP A 146 0.12 -0.90 -25.76
CA TRP A 146 1.07 0.20 -25.67
C TRP A 146 1.58 0.42 -24.24
N LEU A 147 0.73 0.24 -23.22
CA LEU A 147 1.08 0.44 -21.80
C LEU A 147 2.27 -0.43 -21.34
N ILE A 148 2.43 -1.62 -21.93
CA ILE A 148 3.51 -2.56 -21.59
C ILE A 148 4.76 -2.39 -22.45
N THR A 149 4.76 -1.45 -23.39
CA THR A 149 5.97 -1.10 -24.16
C THR A 149 6.93 -0.27 -23.30
N PRO A 150 8.26 -0.30 -23.54
CA PRO A 150 9.22 0.50 -22.76
C PRO A 150 8.90 2.00 -22.75
N LYS A 151 8.36 2.54 -23.85
CA LYS A 151 7.94 3.94 -23.95
C LYS A 151 6.67 4.21 -23.12
N GLY A 152 5.68 3.32 -23.20
CA GLY A 152 4.47 3.41 -22.39
C GLY A 152 4.77 3.38 -20.90
N LEU A 153 5.61 2.42 -20.48
CA LEU A 153 6.04 2.30 -19.08
C LEU A 153 6.72 3.57 -18.57
N PHE A 154 7.65 4.13 -19.34
CA PHE A 154 8.33 5.37 -18.95
C PHE A 154 7.37 6.56 -18.81
N ILE A 155 6.49 6.76 -19.79
CA ILE A 155 5.56 7.90 -19.81
C ILE A 155 4.54 7.79 -18.68
N VAL A 156 3.88 6.64 -18.55
CA VAL A 156 2.86 6.42 -17.53
C VAL A 156 3.48 6.41 -16.14
N GLY A 157 4.68 5.85 -15.98
CA GLY A 157 5.44 5.93 -14.74
C GLY A 157 5.77 7.35 -14.33
N MET A 158 6.23 8.20 -15.27
CA MET A 158 6.46 9.62 -14.97
C MET A 158 5.18 10.36 -14.60
N ILE A 159 4.08 10.11 -15.30
CA ILE A 159 2.78 10.69 -14.94
C ILE A 159 2.38 10.26 -13.53
N TYR A 160 2.49 8.97 -13.21
CA TYR A 160 2.20 8.44 -11.89
C TYR A 160 3.05 9.12 -10.80
N LEU A 161 4.37 9.23 -10.99
CA LEU A 161 5.27 9.88 -10.04
C LEU A 161 4.90 11.35 -9.82
N LEU A 162 4.57 12.09 -10.88
CA LEU A 162 4.13 13.48 -10.77
C LEU A 162 2.79 13.61 -10.03
N LEU A 163 1.86 12.68 -10.27
CA LEU A 163 0.58 12.64 -9.57
C LEU A 163 0.76 12.33 -8.08
N MET A 164 1.61 11.37 -7.72
CA MET A 164 1.91 11.05 -6.33
C MET A 164 2.66 12.21 -5.65
N GLY A 165 3.62 12.82 -6.34
CA GLY A 165 4.32 14.02 -5.88
C GLY A 165 3.36 15.19 -5.62
N TRP A 166 2.38 15.40 -6.51
CA TRP A 166 1.32 16.38 -6.31
C TRP A 166 0.43 16.02 -5.11
N GLN A 167 0.05 14.75 -4.94
CA GLN A 167 -0.75 14.29 -3.81
C GLN A 167 -0.08 14.58 -2.45
N LEU A 168 1.25 14.53 -2.36
CA LEU A 168 2.01 14.89 -1.15
C LEU A 168 1.90 16.38 -0.78
N THR A 169 1.55 17.25 -1.74
CA THR A 169 1.35 18.69 -1.48
C THR A 169 -0.03 19.01 -0.89
N LEU A 170 -0.94 18.03 -0.84
CA LEU A 170 -2.32 18.25 -0.39
C LEU A 170 -2.41 18.42 1.14
N PRO A 171 -3.34 19.26 1.63
CA PRO A 171 -3.62 19.34 3.07
C PRO A 171 -4.08 17.99 3.64
N ILE A 172 -3.64 17.65 4.86
CA ILE A 172 -3.91 16.34 5.49
C ILE A 172 -5.41 15.99 5.55
N ARG A 173 -6.29 16.99 5.72
CA ARG A 173 -7.74 16.80 5.73
C ARG A 173 -8.29 16.36 4.37
N LEU A 174 -7.78 16.93 3.29
CA LEU A 174 -8.20 16.56 1.93
C LEU A 174 -7.65 15.18 1.58
N PHE A 175 -6.39 14.93 1.93
CA PHE A 175 -5.77 13.62 1.78
C PHE A 175 -6.57 12.51 2.50
N ALA A 176 -6.96 12.73 3.76
CA ALA A 176 -7.79 11.78 4.51
C ALA A 176 -9.15 11.53 3.84
N LYS A 177 -9.80 12.57 3.29
CA LYS A 177 -11.06 12.41 2.53
C LYS A 177 -10.88 11.56 1.27
N ILE A 178 -9.81 11.80 0.52
CA ILE A 178 -9.47 11.00 -0.67
C ILE A 178 -9.27 9.53 -0.27
N GLN A 179 -8.51 9.28 0.80
CA GLN A 179 -8.29 7.93 1.30
C GLN A 179 -9.56 7.21 1.73
N ARG A 180 -10.51 7.91 2.38
CA ARG A 180 -11.83 7.33 2.70
C ARG A 180 -12.57 6.88 1.44
N GLY A 181 -12.56 7.71 0.40
CA GLY A 181 -13.17 7.38 -0.90
C GLY A 181 -12.50 6.16 -1.54
N LEU A 182 -11.17 6.17 -1.62
CA LEU A 182 -10.40 5.05 -2.17
C LEU A 182 -10.65 3.74 -1.41
N MET A 183 -10.70 3.79 -0.09
CA MET A 183 -11.01 2.64 0.75
C MET A 183 -12.41 2.08 0.46
N PHE A 184 -13.41 2.95 0.31
CA PHE A 184 -14.76 2.54 -0.05
C PHE A 184 -14.81 1.85 -1.42
N PHE A 185 -14.24 2.48 -2.46
CA PHE A 185 -14.24 1.91 -3.81
C PHE A 185 -13.45 0.61 -3.90
N ALA A 186 -12.29 0.53 -3.26
CA ALA A 186 -11.49 -0.68 -3.26
C ALA A 186 -12.18 -1.82 -2.49
N THR A 187 -12.85 -1.53 -1.38
CA THR A 187 -13.66 -2.53 -0.66
C THR A 187 -14.83 -3.01 -1.53
N LEU A 188 -15.53 -2.08 -2.19
CA LEU A 188 -16.63 -2.42 -3.10
C LEU A 188 -16.15 -3.30 -4.26
N ALA A 189 -15.02 -2.98 -4.87
CA ALA A 189 -14.44 -3.77 -5.96
C ALA A 189 -14.14 -5.22 -5.55
N ILE A 190 -13.58 -5.41 -4.34
CA ILE A 190 -13.33 -6.76 -3.81
C ILE A 190 -14.63 -7.51 -3.53
N VAL A 191 -15.64 -6.86 -2.95
CA VAL A 191 -16.94 -7.49 -2.71
C VAL A 191 -17.58 -7.94 -4.03
N VAL A 192 -17.53 -7.10 -5.06
CA VAL A 192 -18.03 -7.45 -6.40
C VAL A 192 -17.24 -8.62 -6.99
N MET A 193 -15.90 -8.62 -6.86
CA MET A 193 -15.06 -9.73 -7.32
C MET A 193 -15.47 -11.06 -6.69
N TYR A 194 -15.63 -11.11 -5.37
CA TYR A 194 -16.06 -12.33 -4.69
C TYR A 194 -17.50 -12.73 -5.03
N ALA A 195 -18.40 -11.76 -5.22
CA ALA A 195 -19.76 -12.05 -5.67
C ALA A 195 -19.80 -12.69 -7.06
N VAL A 196 -18.96 -12.21 -7.99
CA VAL A 196 -18.81 -12.80 -9.33
C VAL A 196 -18.24 -14.21 -9.25
N PHE A 197 -17.21 -14.43 -8.43
CA PHE A 197 -16.65 -15.78 -8.23
C PHE A 197 -17.65 -16.75 -7.61
N ALA A 198 -18.48 -16.30 -6.66
CA ALA A 198 -19.52 -17.12 -6.07
C ALA A 198 -20.66 -17.45 -7.05
N ALA A 199 -20.98 -16.52 -7.96
CA ALA A 199 -22.06 -16.69 -8.94
C ALA A 199 -21.64 -17.50 -10.19
N THR A 200 -20.34 -17.67 -10.45
CA THR A 200 -19.83 -18.34 -11.65
C THR A 200 -19.58 -19.83 -11.37
N PRO A 201 -20.28 -20.77 -12.02
CA PRO A 201 -20.06 -22.20 -11.82
C PRO A 201 -18.66 -22.64 -12.27
N ASN A 202 -18.04 -23.57 -11.54
CA ASN A 202 -16.71 -24.12 -11.86
C ASN A 202 -16.59 -24.64 -13.31
N SER A 203 -17.68 -25.15 -13.89
CA SER A 203 -17.71 -25.65 -15.26
C SER A 203 -17.48 -24.59 -16.33
N VAL A 204 -17.73 -23.32 -16.02
CA VAL A 204 -17.47 -22.18 -16.92
C VAL A 204 -16.03 -21.67 -16.73
N PHE A 205 -15.41 -21.94 -15.58
CA PHE A 205 -14.11 -21.41 -15.20
C PHE A 205 -12.91 -22.27 -15.66
N ILE A 206 -13.11 -23.57 -15.90
CA ILE A 206 -12.05 -24.54 -16.25
C ILE A 206 -11.96 -24.79 -17.78
N GLN A 207 -12.35 -23.81 -18.62
CA GLN A 207 -12.12 -23.91 -20.08
C GLN A 207 -10.70 -23.49 -20.45
#